data_AF-A0A124IRT3-F1
#
_entry.id   AF-A0A124IRT3-F1
#
_cell.length_a   1.000
_cell.length_b   1.000
_cell.length_c   1.000
_cell.angle_alpha   90.00
_cell.angle_beta   90.00
_cell.angle_gamma   90.00
#
_symmetry.space_group_name_H-M   'P 1'
#
loop_
_entity.id
_entity.type
_entity.pdbx_description
1 polymer ?
#
loop_
_entity_poly.entity_id
_entity_poly.type
_entity_poly.pdbx_seq_one_letter_code
_entity_poly.pdbx_strand_id
1 'polypeptide(L)'
;RKVIVTDVSYLRGRTFDDALIFLDDAQSTQPENAAEILMRIGRNSRLIIAGDPVLQRPLSVEKDGATLLREVLLNEEDAVVVDLGLKDIVRPGAKRGVKVSFELRMRKRELSNTEKQLLDLIRVHAPDADVVTVIEFKQEKESLGIKGEGVPDALIVAKEGHLGRVVGKGGERIKAIEGESNLRVRTVEMNLNFKEWIRALHPVGWIGKHIIDVDFAGPELMVTVRKSAFGAFVGQKGVYVRLIDRVIRRLINVGVRAMESEGE
;
A
#
# COMPACT_ATOMS: atom_id res chain seq x y z
N ARG A 1 -37.39 7.37 17.58
CA ARG A 1 -36.10 6.63 17.70
C ARG A 1 -35.10 7.56 18.36
N LYS A 2 -34.37 7.09 19.38
CA LYS A 2 -33.35 7.88 20.10
C LYS A 2 -32.01 7.70 19.40
N VAL A 3 -31.29 8.79 19.13
CA VAL A 3 -29.91 8.76 18.61
C VAL A 3 -29.00 9.24 19.72
N ILE A 4 -27.92 8.50 19.98
CA ILE A 4 -26.92 8.82 21.00
C ILE A 4 -25.58 8.90 20.29
N VAL A 5 -24.90 10.03 20.40
CA VAL A 5 -23.54 10.24 19.89
C VAL A 5 -22.63 10.31 21.09
N THR A 6 -21.61 9.46 21.12
CA THR A 6 -20.73 9.29 22.28
C THR A 6 -19.44 8.60 21.88
N ASP A 7 -18.39 8.76 22.69
CA ASP A 7 -17.14 8.03 22.55
C ASP A 7 -17.26 6.55 22.92
N VAL A 8 -16.31 5.74 22.43
CA VAL A 8 -16.22 4.29 22.68
C VAL A 8 -16.22 3.94 24.17
N SER A 9 -15.70 4.82 25.02
CA SER A 9 -15.68 4.66 26.48
C SER A 9 -17.08 4.53 27.09
N TYR A 10 -18.12 5.06 26.45
CA TYR A 10 -19.51 4.91 26.87
C TYR A 10 -20.01 3.47 26.79
N LEU A 11 -19.38 2.64 25.97
CA LEU A 11 -19.75 1.24 25.88
C LEU A 11 -19.32 0.45 27.13
N ARG A 12 -18.33 0.96 27.88
CA ARG A 12 -17.75 0.25 29.02
C ARG A 12 -18.80 -0.09 30.09
N GLY A 13 -18.85 -1.37 30.44
CA GLY A 13 -19.77 -1.91 31.45
C GLY A 13 -21.24 -1.96 31.03
N ARG A 14 -21.56 -1.74 29.75
CA ARG A 14 -22.94 -1.76 29.23
C ARG A 14 -23.16 -2.93 28.29
N THR A 15 -24.43 -3.25 28.06
CA THR A 15 -24.88 -4.15 26.99
C THR A 15 -26.01 -3.45 26.28
N PHE A 16 -25.97 -3.46 24.94
CA PHE A 16 -26.95 -2.76 24.12
C PHE A 16 -27.89 -3.78 23.49
N ASP A 17 -29.05 -3.99 24.11
CA ASP A 17 -30.17 -4.73 23.54
C ASP A 17 -31.03 -3.80 22.65
N ASP A 18 -31.66 -4.36 21.63
CA ASP A 18 -32.57 -3.66 20.70
C ASP A 18 -31.97 -2.40 20.05
N ALA A 19 -30.67 -2.46 19.70
CA ALA A 19 -29.89 -1.30 19.28
C ALA A 19 -29.17 -1.50 17.93
N LEU A 20 -29.01 -0.39 17.20
CA LEU A 20 -28.06 -0.29 16.10
C LEU A 20 -26.84 0.49 16.62
N ILE A 21 -25.68 -0.16 16.62
CA ILE A 21 -24.41 0.42 17.05
C ILE A 21 -23.60 0.73 15.78
N PHE A 22 -23.15 1.97 15.63
CA PHE A 22 -22.29 2.37 14.52
C PHE A 22 -20.97 2.92 15.09
N LEU A 23 -19.87 2.23 14.79
CA LEU A 23 -18.52 2.70 15.10
C LEU A 23 -17.91 3.29 13.83
N ASP A 24 -17.82 4.60 13.77
CA ASP A 24 -17.11 5.32 12.70
C ASP A 24 -15.67 5.61 13.12
N ASP A 25 -14.79 5.81 12.13
CA ASP A 25 -13.36 6.03 12.34
C ASP A 25 -12.69 5.02 13.29
N ALA A 26 -12.99 3.73 13.10
CA ALA A 26 -12.48 2.66 13.96
C ALA A 26 -10.94 2.63 14.09
N GLN A 27 -10.20 3.12 13.10
CA GLN A 27 -8.74 3.24 13.11
C GLN A 27 -8.21 4.21 14.19
N SER A 28 -9.03 5.16 14.62
CA SER A 28 -8.70 6.13 15.66
C SER A 28 -8.90 5.59 17.07
N THR A 29 -9.51 4.40 17.20
CA THR A 29 -9.70 3.73 18.48
C THR A 29 -8.51 2.84 18.81
N GLN A 30 -8.06 2.87 20.07
CA GLN A 30 -7.03 1.94 20.55
C GLN A 30 -7.49 0.49 20.38
N PRO A 31 -6.61 -0.44 19.96
CA PRO A 31 -6.97 -1.84 19.72
C PRO A 31 -7.74 -2.51 20.86
N GLU A 32 -7.34 -2.24 22.10
CA GLU A 32 -7.97 -2.81 23.30
C GLU A 32 -9.42 -2.33 23.48
N ASN A 33 -9.68 -1.05 23.20
CA ASN A 33 -11.02 -0.46 23.28
C ASN A 33 -11.88 -0.86 22.07
N ALA A 34 -11.26 -1.04 20.90
CA ALA A 34 -11.95 -1.49 19.69
C ALA A 34 -12.53 -2.89 19.90
N ALA A 35 -11.77 -3.83 20.47
CA ALA A 35 -12.27 -5.17 20.75
C ALA A 35 -13.41 -5.20 21.78
N GLU A 36 -13.44 -4.23 22.71
CA GLU A 36 -14.46 -4.16 23.75
C GLU A 36 -15.87 -4.08 23.14
N ILE A 37 -16.07 -3.37 22.03
CA ILE A 37 -17.40 -3.18 21.39
C ILE A 37 -18.08 -4.51 21.05
N LEU A 38 -17.32 -5.53 20.68
CA LEU A 38 -17.84 -6.84 20.29
C LEU A 38 -18.56 -7.52 21.46
N MET A 39 -18.06 -7.32 22.68
CA MET A 39 -18.66 -7.86 23.91
C MET A 39 -19.88 -7.06 24.39
N ARG A 40 -20.20 -5.93 23.74
CA ARG A 40 -21.25 -4.98 24.16
C ARG A 40 -22.54 -5.15 23.35
N ILE A 41 -22.49 -5.95 22.29
CA ILE A 41 -23.65 -6.27 21.45
C ILE A 41 -24.61 -7.15 22.26
N GLY A 42 -25.81 -6.65 22.51
CA GLY A 42 -26.90 -7.38 23.16
C GLY A 42 -27.83 -8.06 22.17
N ARG A 43 -28.98 -8.52 22.68
CA ARG A 43 -30.03 -9.18 21.90
C ARG A 43 -30.67 -8.23 20.91
N ASN A 44 -31.07 -8.75 19.75
CA ASN A 44 -31.75 -7.99 18.70
C ASN A 44 -31.01 -6.70 18.28
N SER A 45 -29.67 -6.76 18.32
CA SER A 45 -28.80 -5.64 17.97
C SER A 45 -27.97 -5.92 16.73
N ARG A 46 -27.52 -4.85 16.08
CA ARG A 46 -26.58 -4.92 14.95
C ARG A 46 -25.43 -3.97 15.18
N LEU A 47 -24.23 -4.44 14.93
CA LEU A 47 -23.01 -3.63 14.92
C LEU A 47 -22.60 -3.35 13.47
N ILE A 48 -22.36 -2.09 13.16
CA ILE A 48 -21.78 -1.65 11.91
C ILE A 48 -20.48 -0.91 12.25
N ILE A 49 -19.38 -1.29 11.61
CA ILE A 49 -18.07 -0.67 11.80
C ILE A 49 -17.64 -0.07 10.47
N ALA A 50 -17.17 1.18 10.50
CA ALA A 50 -16.55 1.87 9.39
C ALA A 50 -15.17 2.38 9.83
N GLY A 51 -14.20 2.32 8.92
CA GLY A 51 -12.86 2.80 9.18
C GLY A 51 -11.97 2.78 7.95
N ASP A 52 -10.86 3.49 8.04
CA ASP A 52 -9.86 3.63 6.99
C ASP A 52 -8.47 3.18 7.50
N PRO A 53 -8.15 1.89 7.36
CA PRO A 53 -6.92 1.29 7.88
C PRO A 53 -5.66 1.63 7.06
N VAL A 54 -5.75 2.51 6.05
CA VAL A 54 -4.65 2.84 5.13
C VAL A 54 -4.28 4.32 5.19
N LEU A 55 -5.24 5.21 4.96
CA LEU A 55 -4.99 6.64 4.80
C LEU A 55 -5.11 7.41 6.12
N GLN A 56 -5.97 6.94 7.04
CA GLN A 56 -6.25 7.64 8.29
C GLN A 56 -5.69 6.94 9.53
N ARG A 57 -5.03 5.80 9.33
CA ARG A 57 -4.40 5.07 10.43
C ARG A 57 -3.31 5.91 11.13
N PRO A 58 -3.23 5.87 12.47
CA PRO A 58 -2.13 6.49 13.20
C PRO A 58 -0.79 5.83 12.85
N LEU A 59 0.25 6.62 12.56
CA LEU A 59 1.58 6.09 12.26
C LEU A 59 2.29 5.46 13.47
N SER A 60 1.84 5.78 14.69
CA SER A 60 2.43 5.30 15.95
C SER A 60 1.91 3.93 16.39
N VAL A 61 0.93 3.36 15.68
CA VAL A 61 0.29 2.10 16.05
C VAL A 61 0.59 1.06 14.97
N GLU A 62 1.14 -0.09 15.37
CA GLU A 62 1.48 -1.17 14.45
C GLU A 62 0.22 -1.79 13.82
N LYS A 63 -0.85 -1.91 14.61
CA LYS A 63 -2.15 -2.43 14.19
C LYS A 63 -3.27 -1.58 14.78
N ASP A 64 -3.98 -0.83 13.94
CA ASP A 64 -5.07 0.06 14.37
C ASP A 64 -6.37 -0.71 14.65
N GLY A 65 -7.33 -0.04 15.29
CA GLY A 65 -8.61 -0.63 15.67
C GLY A 65 -9.45 -1.15 14.49
N ALA A 66 -9.44 -0.49 13.33
CA ALA A 66 -10.17 -0.95 12.15
C ALA A 66 -9.54 -2.23 11.58
N THR A 67 -8.20 -2.26 11.48
CA THR A 67 -7.46 -3.46 11.06
C THR A 67 -7.75 -4.65 11.98
N LEU A 68 -7.71 -4.45 13.30
CA LEU A 68 -8.00 -5.51 14.27
C LEU A 68 -9.43 -6.05 14.12
N LEU A 69 -10.42 -5.17 14.12
CA LEU A 69 -11.83 -5.55 14.02
C LEU A 69 -12.12 -6.30 12.71
N ARG A 70 -11.55 -5.82 11.59
CA ARG A 70 -11.65 -6.50 10.30
C ARG A 70 -11.13 -7.93 10.37
N GLU A 71 -9.94 -8.15 10.92
CA GLU A 71 -9.34 -9.48 10.99
C GLU A 71 -10.13 -10.46 11.86
N VAL A 72 -10.69 -9.97 12.97
CA VAL A 72 -11.56 -10.79 13.83
C VAL A 72 -12.83 -11.16 13.08
N LEU A 73 -13.52 -10.16 12.51
CA LEU A 73 -14.81 -10.35 11.85
C LEU A 73 -14.73 -11.15 10.54
N LEU A 74 -13.56 -11.23 9.89
CA LEU A 74 -13.38 -12.07 8.69
C LEU A 74 -13.60 -13.56 8.95
N ASN A 75 -13.46 -14.01 10.21
CA ASN A 75 -13.61 -15.42 10.58
C ASN A 75 -14.97 -15.73 11.23
N GLU A 76 -15.86 -14.75 11.32
CA GLU A 76 -17.15 -14.89 11.99
C GLU A 76 -18.26 -15.13 10.95
N GLU A 77 -19.05 -16.19 11.13
CA GLU A 77 -20.10 -16.59 10.17
C GLU A 77 -21.23 -15.55 10.06
N ASP A 78 -21.55 -14.86 11.16
CA ASP A 78 -22.60 -13.85 11.23
C ASP A 78 -22.13 -12.44 10.83
N ALA A 79 -20.86 -12.30 10.40
CA ALA A 79 -20.28 -11.03 10.00
C ALA A 79 -20.07 -10.97 8.48
N VAL A 80 -20.23 -9.77 7.93
CA VAL A 80 -19.89 -9.48 6.53
C VAL A 80 -18.86 -8.36 6.53
N VAL A 81 -17.69 -8.65 5.99
CA VAL A 81 -16.61 -7.68 5.79
C VAL A 81 -16.63 -7.23 4.33
N VAL A 82 -16.71 -5.92 4.12
CA VAL A 82 -16.66 -5.30 2.80
C VAL A 82 -15.45 -4.39 2.75
N ASP A 83 -14.46 -4.77 1.94
CA ASP A 83 -13.31 -3.91 1.67
C ASP A 83 -13.61 -3.00 0.48
N LEU A 84 -13.40 -1.71 0.66
CA LEU A 84 -13.52 -0.71 -0.38
C LEU A 84 -12.13 -0.25 -0.82
N GLY A 85 -11.89 -0.27 -2.12
CA GLY A 85 -10.64 0.13 -2.74
C GLY A 85 -10.65 1.57 -3.27
N LEU A 86 -9.59 1.92 -3.99
CA LEU A 86 -9.49 3.17 -4.73
C LEU A 86 -10.57 3.30 -5.81
N LYS A 87 -10.98 2.17 -6.39
CA LYS A 87 -11.98 2.15 -7.46
C LYS A 87 -13.36 2.58 -6.97
N ASP A 88 -13.70 2.23 -5.73
CA ASP A 88 -14.97 2.56 -5.08
C ASP A 88 -15.09 4.05 -4.70
N ILE A 89 -13.99 4.81 -4.76
CA ILE A 89 -14.02 6.25 -4.53
C ILE A 89 -14.72 6.95 -5.71
N VAL A 90 -15.97 7.35 -5.50
CA VAL A 90 -16.78 8.05 -6.52
C VAL A 90 -16.48 9.55 -6.63
N ARG A 91 -15.81 10.13 -5.62
CA ARG A 91 -15.55 11.58 -5.54
C ARG A 91 -14.18 11.92 -6.16
N PRO A 92 -14.11 12.67 -7.28
CA PRO A 92 -12.83 13.02 -7.91
C PRO A 92 -11.89 13.80 -6.98
N GLY A 93 -12.44 14.69 -6.16
CA GLY A 93 -11.66 15.45 -5.16
C GLY A 93 -11.02 14.55 -4.09
N ALA A 94 -11.71 13.48 -3.67
CA ALA A 94 -11.15 12.51 -2.73
C ALA A 94 -10.01 11.72 -3.36
N LYS A 95 -10.17 11.22 -4.61
CA LYS A 95 -9.07 10.56 -5.34
C LYS A 95 -7.83 11.45 -5.45
N ARG A 96 -8.02 12.74 -5.75
CA ARG A 96 -6.91 13.71 -5.76
C ARG A 96 -6.27 13.86 -4.39
N GLY A 97 -7.08 13.93 -3.33
CA GLY A 97 -6.62 13.93 -1.94
C GLY A 97 -5.74 12.73 -1.61
N VAL A 98 -6.17 11.51 -1.95
CA VAL A 98 -5.38 10.28 -1.75
C VAL A 98 -4.01 10.37 -2.43
N LYS A 99 -3.98 10.80 -3.69
CA LYS A 99 -2.73 10.98 -4.44
C LYS A 99 -1.78 11.97 -3.74
N VAL A 100 -2.29 13.13 -3.36
CA VAL A 100 -1.50 14.16 -2.66
C VAL A 100 -1.01 13.65 -1.31
N SER A 101 -1.83 12.90 -0.57
CA SER A 101 -1.44 12.29 0.70
C SER A 101 -0.27 11.31 0.54
N PHE A 102 -0.29 10.42 -0.45
CA PHE A 102 0.85 9.54 -0.72
C PHE A 102 2.10 10.30 -1.18
N GLU A 103 1.94 11.31 -2.05
CA GLU A 103 3.07 12.16 -2.47
C GLU A 103 3.72 12.86 -1.26
N LEU A 104 2.92 13.43 -0.36
CA LEU A 104 3.40 14.08 0.87
C LEU A 104 4.12 13.10 1.79
N ARG A 105 3.58 11.89 1.98
CA ARG A 105 4.23 10.84 2.79
C ARG A 105 5.61 10.48 2.22
N MET A 106 5.68 10.27 0.90
CA MET A 106 6.94 9.94 0.22
C MET A 106 7.97 11.05 0.27
N ARG A 107 7.56 12.32 0.14
CA ARG A 107 8.46 13.49 0.23
C ARG A 107 8.99 13.72 1.64
N LYS A 108 8.22 13.39 2.67
CA LYS A 108 8.61 13.53 4.08
C LYS A 108 9.45 12.36 4.60
N ARG A 109 9.58 11.28 3.84
CA ARG A 109 10.36 10.11 4.23
C ARG A 109 11.83 10.47 4.39
N GLU A 110 12.44 9.97 5.44
CA GLU A 110 13.88 10.07 5.61
C GLU A 110 14.59 9.21 4.58
N LEU A 111 15.54 9.82 3.87
CA LEU A 111 16.33 9.16 2.84
C LEU A 111 17.66 8.66 3.42
N SER A 112 18.04 7.45 3.02
CA SER A 112 19.38 6.91 3.26
C SER A 112 20.44 7.72 2.52
N ASN A 113 21.71 7.53 2.87
CA ASN A 113 22.82 8.20 2.17
C ASN A 113 22.87 7.81 0.68
N THR A 114 22.59 6.54 0.36
CA THR A 114 22.52 6.03 -1.01
C THR A 114 21.37 6.67 -1.78
N GLU A 115 20.19 6.79 -1.16
CA GLU A 115 19.03 7.47 -1.77
C GLU A 115 19.31 8.95 -2.03
N LYS A 116 19.98 9.65 -1.11
CA LYS A 116 20.40 11.05 -1.30
C LYS A 116 21.35 11.20 -2.47
N GLN A 117 22.38 10.36 -2.54
CA GLN A 117 23.33 10.34 -3.66
C GLN A 117 22.62 10.08 -4.99
N LEU A 118 21.71 9.11 -5.03
CA LEU A 118 20.92 8.83 -6.23
C LEU A 118 20.06 10.04 -6.64
N LEU A 119 19.44 10.73 -5.68
CA LEU A 119 18.67 11.94 -5.95
C LEU A 119 19.53 13.07 -6.53
N ASP A 120 20.75 13.26 -6.02
CA ASP A 120 21.68 14.26 -6.54
C ASP A 120 22.16 13.91 -7.96
N LEU A 121 22.43 12.63 -8.26
CA LEU A 121 22.71 12.19 -9.63
C LEU A 121 21.55 12.47 -10.59
N ILE A 122 20.31 12.25 -10.14
CA ILE A 122 19.13 12.58 -10.97
C ILE A 122 19.04 14.08 -11.23
N ARG A 123 19.38 14.94 -10.26
CA ARG A 123 19.41 16.39 -10.46
C ARG A 123 20.45 16.84 -11.47
N VAL A 124 21.58 16.13 -11.56
CA VAL A 124 22.63 16.39 -12.55
C VAL A 124 22.18 15.99 -13.96
N HIS A 125 21.67 14.78 -14.12
CA HIS A 125 21.36 14.20 -15.44
C HIS A 125 19.96 14.54 -15.96
N ALA A 126 19.02 14.88 -15.07
CA ALA A 126 17.64 15.24 -15.38
C ALA A 126 17.15 16.45 -14.55
N PRO A 127 17.79 17.63 -14.70
CA PRO A 127 17.49 18.82 -13.90
C PRO A 127 16.05 19.36 -14.08
N ASP A 128 15.40 19.02 -15.19
CA ASP A 128 14.02 19.41 -15.53
C ASP A 128 12.96 18.39 -15.03
N ALA A 129 13.37 17.33 -14.34
CA ALA A 129 12.48 16.34 -13.75
C ALA A 129 12.15 16.67 -12.27
N ASP A 130 10.86 16.58 -11.91
CA ASP A 130 10.41 16.64 -10.52
C ASP A 130 10.32 15.19 -10.01
N VAL A 131 11.16 14.87 -9.04
CA VAL A 131 11.20 13.57 -8.36
C VAL A 131 10.54 13.70 -7.00
N VAL A 132 9.56 12.85 -6.74
CA VAL A 132 8.84 12.78 -5.46
C VAL A 132 9.73 12.15 -4.40
N THR A 133 10.31 11.00 -4.71
CA THR A 133 11.24 10.26 -3.84
C THR A 133 12.04 9.25 -4.66
N VAL A 134 13.08 8.69 -4.07
CA VAL A 134 13.81 7.53 -4.59
C VAL A 134 13.93 6.50 -3.48
N ILE A 135 13.72 5.22 -3.79
CA ILE A 135 13.95 4.14 -2.83
C ILE A 135 14.96 3.13 -3.34
N GLU A 136 15.96 2.83 -2.53
CA GLU A 136 16.91 1.76 -2.78
C GLU A 136 16.52 0.50 -1.99
N PHE A 137 16.76 -0.67 -2.56
CA PHE A 137 16.39 -1.95 -1.94
C PHE A 137 17.34 -3.09 -2.32
N LYS A 138 18.58 -2.74 -2.66
CA LYS A 138 19.64 -3.70 -3.00
C LYS A 138 19.90 -4.69 -1.86
N GLN A 139 19.99 -4.21 -0.62
CA GLN A 139 20.24 -5.06 0.54
C GLN A 139 19.07 -6.02 0.79
N GLU A 140 17.82 -5.56 0.67
CA GLU A 140 16.63 -6.40 0.80
C GLU A 140 16.60 -7.49 -0.27
N LYS A 141 16.93 -7.12 -1.52
CA LYS A 141 17.05 -8.06 -2.63
C LYS A 141 18.09 -9.15 -2.34
N GLU A 142 19.28 -8.75 -1.91
CA GLU A 142 20.38 -9.67 -1.55
C GLU A 142 20.00 -10.58 -0.37
N SER A 143 19.34 -10.03 0.66
CA SER A 143 18.86 -10.78 1.83
C SER A 143 17.85 -11.88 1.47
N LEU A 144 17.10 -11.70 0.38
CA LEU A 144 16.12 -12.65 -0.13
C LEU A 144 16.71 -13.62 -1.15
N GLY A 145 18.01 -13.53 -1.43
CA GLY A 145 18.72 -14.38 -2.40
C GLY A 145 18.31 -14.12 -3.85
N ILE A 146 17.70 -12.98 -4.14
CA ILE A 146 17.25 -12.63 -5.49
C ILE A 146 18.47 -12.14 -6.30
N LYS A 147 18.84 -12.90 -7.32
CA LYS A 147 19.98 -12.60 -8.20
C LYS A 147 19.51 -12.35 -9.64
N GLY A 148 20.18 -11.45 -10.35
CA GLY A 148 19.94 -11.20 -11.77
C GLY A 148 20.26 -9.75 -12.17
N GLU A 149 20.93 -9.58 -13.30
CA GLU A 149 21.38 -8.26 -13.81
C GLU A 149 20.23 -7.33 -14.24
N GLY A 150 19.03 -7.88 -14.47
CA GLY A 150 17.83 -7.13 -14.86
C GLY A 150 16.89 -6.76 -13.70
N VAL A 151 17.21 -7.21 -12.48
CA VAL A 151 16.38 -6.95 -11.29
C VAL A 151 16.76 -5.58 -10.71
N PRO A 152 15.79 -4.68 -10.50
CA PRO A 152 16.09 -3.36 -9.96
C PRO A 152 16.74 -3.44 -8.58
N ASP A 153 17.62 -2.48 -8.32
CA ASP A 153 18.20 -2.14 -7.02
C ASP A 153 17.52 -0.92 -6.39
N ALA A 154 16.93 -0.06 -7.23
CA ALA A 154 16.25 1.15 -6.79
C ALA A 154 15.07 1.52 -7.69
N LEU A 155 14.14 2.29 -7.13
CA LEU A 155 12.97 2.83 -7.79
C LEU A 155 12.96 4.36 -7.65
N ILE A 156 12.91 5.07 -8.77
CA ILE A 156 12.66 6.51 -8.81
C ILE A 156 11.16 6.74 -8.97
N VAL A 157 10.57 7.51 -8.06
CA VAL A 157 9.19 7.96 -8.18
C VAL A 157 9.20 9.38 -8.74
N ALA A 158 8.94 9.50 -10.04
CA ALA A 158 8.80 10.79 -10.72
C ALA A 158 7.40 11.36 -10.49
N LYS A 159 7.27 12.69 -10.45
CA LYS A 159 5.95 13.33 -10.47
C LYS A 159 5.21 13.04 -11.77
N GLU A 160 3.88 13.08 -11.72
CA GLU A 160 3.03 12.96 -12.91
C GLU A 160 3.45 13.94 -14.01
N GLY A 161 3.72 13.42 -15.21
CA GLY A 161 4.26 14.11 -16.37
C GLY A 161 5.79 14.18 -16.45
N HIS A 162 6.53 13.72 -15.43
CA HIS A 162 7.99 13.85 -15.37
C HIS A 162 8.76 12.53 -15.61
N LEU A 163 8.08 11.38 -15.70
CA LEU A 163 8.74 10.08 -15.95
C LEU A 163 9.63 10.13 -17.20
N GLY A 164 9.12 10.67 -18.32
CA GLY A 164 9.90 10.79 -19.56
C GLY A 164 11.15 11.66 -19.42
N ARG A 165 11.13 12.66 -18.52
CA ARG A 165 12.27 13.56 -18.27
C ARG A 165 13.36 12.86 -17.46
N VAL A 166 12.98 12.00 -16.52
CA VAL A 166 13.93 11.13 -15.79
C VAL A 166 14.57 10.12 -16.73
N VAL A 167 13.77 9.50 -17.61
CA VAL A 167 14.25 8.46 -18.53
C VAL A 167 15.13 9.04 -19.64
N GLY A 168 14.74 10.18 -20.21
CA GLY A 168 15.41 10.77 -21.38
C GLY A 168 15.08 10.07 -22.69
N LYS A 169 15.50 10.63 -23.83
CA LYS A 169 15.19 10.06 -25.14
C LYS A 169 15.94 8.73 -25.29
N GLY A 170 15.21 7.65 -25.58
CA GLY A 170 15.82 6.30 -25.70
C GLY A 170 16.49 5.78 -24.40
N GLY A 171 16.15 6.36 -23.25
CA GLY A 171 16.71 5.97 -21.96
C GLY A 171 18.13 6.49 -21.69
N GLU A 172 18.59 7.53 -22.40
CA GLU A 172 19.95 8.06 -22.25
C GLU A 172 20.26 8.55 -20.83
N ARG A 173 19.32 9.26 -20.18
CA ARG A 173 19.51 9.85 -18.85
C ARG A 173 19.49 8.79 -17.76
N ILE A 174 18.54 7.87 -17.81
CA ILE A 174 18.48 6.76 -16.86
C ILE A 174 19.72 5.86 -16.95
N LYS A 175 20.25 5.62 -18.16
CA LYS A 175 21.51 4.87 -18.34
C LYS A 175 22.72 5.59 -17.74
N ALA A 176 22.78 6.92 -17.86
CA ALA A 176 23.83 7.72 -17.22
C ALA A 176 23.76 7.61 -15.69
N ILE A 177 22.54 7.73 -15.13
CA ILE A 177 22.30 7.57 -13.69
C ILE A 177 22.67 6.16 -13.21
N GLU A 178 22.29 5.10 -13.94
CA GLU A 178 22.69 3.72 -13.61
C GLU A 178 24.22 3.54 -13.67
N GLY A 179 24.88 4.14 -14.66
CA GLY A 179 26.32 4.05 -14.86
C GLY A 179 27.12 4.65 -13.70
N GLU A 180 26.70 5.80 -13.18
CA GLU A 180 27.38 6.48 -12.08
C GLU A 180 27.00 5.95 -10.69
N SER A 181 25.75 5.51 -10.51
CA SER A 181 25.29 4.95 -9.24
C SER A 181 25.72 3.49 -9.02
N ASN A 182 26.04 2.76 -10.10
CA ASN A 182 26.23 1.30 -10.07
C ASN A 182 25.02 0.55 -9.48
N LEU A 183 23.82 1.11 -9.67
CA LEU A 183 22.54 0.54 -9.30
C LEU A 183 21.70 0.31 -10.55
N ARG A 184 20.93 -0.79 -10.58
CA ARG A 184 19.84 -0.93 -11.56
C ARG A 184 18.63 -0.15 -11.10
N VAL A 185 18.18 0.79 -11.92
CA VAL A 185 17.15 1.74 -11.53
C VAL A 185 15.93 1.59 -12.44
N ARG A 186 14.75 1.52 -11.81
CA ARG A 186 13.47 1.63 -12.50
C ARG A 186 12.82 2.95 -12.15
N THR A 187 11.93 3.44 -13.01
CA THR A 187 11.19 4.67 -12.76
C THR A 187 9.71 4.38 -12.87
N VAL A 188 8.94 4.97 -11.95
CA VAL A 188 7.48 5.00 -11.99
C VAL A 188 7.01 6.43 -11.84
N GLU A 189 5.78 6.63 -12.27
CA GLU A 189 5.09 7.90 -12.12
C GLU A 189 4.23 7.90 -10.86
N MET A 190 4.20 9.03 -10.15
CA MET A 190 3.37 9.22 -8.98
C MET A 190 1.89 9.29 -9.37
N ASN A 191 1.25 8.13 -9.42
CA ASN A 191 -0.18 7.97 -9.68
C ASN A 191 -0.77 6.89 -8.76
N LEU A 192 -2.09 6.71 -8.81
CA LEU A 192 -2.81 5.72 -8.01
C LEU A 192 -2.95 4.36 -8.72
N ASN A 193 -2.33 4.18 -9.89
CA ASN A 193 -2.33 2.91 -10.61
C ASN A 193 -1.19 2.02 -10.10
N PHE A 194 -1.42 1.36 -8.97
CA PHE A 194 -0.42 0.53 -8.30
C PHE A 194 0.08 -0.64 -9.17
N LYS A 195 -0.63 -1.05 -10.23
CA LYS A 195 -0.14 -2.06 -11.18
C LYS A 195 1.22 -1.71 -11.78
N GLU A 196 1.45 -0.45 -12.14
CA GLU A 196 2.74 -0.02 -12.70
C GLU A 196 3.85 -0.01 -11.64
N TRP A 197 3.51 0.25 -10.38
CA TRP A 197 4.44 0.18 -9.26
C TRP A 197 4.91 -1.25 -9.02
N ILE A 198 3.95 -2.18 -8.94
CA ILE A 198 4.26 -3.61 -8.79
C ILE A 198 5.11 -4.08 -9.97
N ARG A 199 4.75 -3.72 -11.20
CA ARG A 199 5.52 -4.06 -12.40
C ARG A 199 6.96 -3.53 -12.35
N ALA A 200 7.17 -2.30 -11.90
CA ALA A 200 8.50 -1.70 -11.85
C ALA A 200 9.39 -2.30 -10.75
N LEU A 201 8.79 -2.75 -9.65
CA LEU A 201 9.49 -3.41 -8.54
C LEU A 201 9.75 -4.91 -8.79
N HIS A 202 8.93 -5.55 -9.62
CA HIS A 202 8.97 -6.99 -9.78
C HIS A 202 10.26 -7.46 -10.49
N PRO A 203 10.97 -8.50 -9.96
CA PRO A 203 12.18 -9.03 -10.59
C PRO A 203 11.99 -9.62 -11.99
N VAL A 204 10.79 -10.13 -12.29
CA VAL A 204 10.43 -10.73 -13.57
C VAL A 204 9.73 -9.72 -14.47
N GLY A 205 10.41 -9.25 -15.52
CA GLY A 205 9.91 -8.14 -16.36
C GLY A 205 8.63 -8.43 -17.17
N TRP A 206 8.36 -9.69 -17.53
CA TRP A 206 7.16 -10.05 -18.27
C TRP A 206 5.91 -10.21 -17.39
N ILE A 207 6.04 -10.22 -16.06
CA ILE A 207 4.93 -10.56 -15.18
C ILE A 207 3.79 -9.53 -15.21
N GLY A 208 4.12 -8.27 -15.54
CA GLY A 208 3.16 -7.16 -15.50
C GLY A 208 1.92 -7.39 -16.37
N LYS A 209 2.04 -8.18 -17.45
CA LYS A 209 0.91 -8.54 -18.32
C LYS A 209 -0.07 -9.54 -17.69
N HIS A 210 0.34 -10.23 -16.63
CA HIS A 210 -0.47 -11.20 -15.90
C HIS A 210 -1.09 -10.64 -14.61
N ILE A 211 -0.71 -9.43 -14.21
CA ILE A 211 -1.38 -8.70 -13.14
C ILE A 211 -2.73 -8.24 -13.69
N ILE A 212 -3.81 -8.79 -13.15
CA ILE A 212 -5.19 -8.43 -13.53
C ILE A 212 -5.54 -7.12 -12.85
N ASP A 213 -5.33 -7.07 -11.54
CA ASP A 213 -5.73 -5.94 -10.71
C ASP A 213 -4.76 -5.67 -9.56
N VAL A 214 -4.73 -4.41 -9.12
CA VAL A 214 -4.11 -3.99 -7.86
C VAL A 214 -5.00 -2.94 -7.20
N ASP A 215 -5.60 -3.29 -6.08
CA ASP A 215 -6.41 -2.36 -5.28
C ASP A 215 -6.27 -2.63 -3.77
N PHE A 216 -6.76 -1.73 -2.93
CA PHE A 216 -6.76 -1.97 -1.48
C PHE A 216 -7.80 -3.02 -1.10
N ALA A 217 -7.39 -3.93 -0.19
CA ALA A 217 -8.27 -4.83 0.53
C ALA A 217 -7.88 -4.79 2.01
N GLY A 218 -8.68 -4.10 2.82
CA GLY A 218 -8.34 -3.79 4.20
C GLY A 218 -7.06 -2.94 4.31
N PRO A 219 -6.08 -3.31 5.15
CA PRO A 219 -4.84 -2.54 5.35
C PRO A 219 -3.77 -2.78 4.26
N GLU A 220 -4.07 -3.59 3.25
CA GLU A 220 -3.08 -4.10 2.29
C GLU A 220 -3.47 -3.76 0.85
N LEU A 221 -2.46 -3.64 -0.02
CA LEU A 221 -2.62 -3.69 -1.46
C LEU A 221 -2.69 -5.15 -1.90
N MET A 222 -3.82 -5.53 -2.47
CA MET A 222 -4.05 -6.84 -3.02
C MET A 222 -3.71 -6.86 -4.50
N VAL A 223 -2.79 -7.73 -4.90
CA VAL A 223 -2.42 -7.97 -6.30
C VAL A 223 -3.12 -9.23 -6.79
N THR A 224 -4.09 -9.07 -7.69
CA THR A 224 -4.75 -10.20 -8.35
C THR A 224 -3.98 -10.59 -9.60
N VAL A 225 -3.53 -11.83 -9.68
CA VAL A 225 -2.68 -12.33 -10.76
C VAL A 225 -3.31 -13.56 -11.42
N ARG A 226 -3.18 -13.65 -12.75
CA ARG A 226 -3.63 -14.83 -13.51
C ARG A 226 -3.00 -16.10 -12.93
N LYS A 227 -3.82 -17.13 -12.71
CA LYS A 227 -3.40 -18.44 -12.21
C LYS A 227 -2.18 -19.03 -12.92
N SER A 228 -2.14 -18.90 -14.26
CA SER A 228 -1.03 -19.40 -15.09
C SER A 228 0.34 -18.80 -14.79
N ALA A 229 0.37 -17.61 -14.18
CA ALA A 229 1.61 -16.89 -13.87
C ALA A 229 1.80 -16.66 -12.36
N PHE A 230 0.88 -17.12 -11.50
CA PHE A 230 0.93 -16.86 -10.06
C PHE A 230 2.21 -17.38 -9.42
N GLY A 231 2.64 -18.60 -9.74
CA GLY A 231 3.92 -19.15 -9.24
C GLY A 231 5.13 -18.30 -9.63
N ALA A 232 5.17 -17.79 -10.86
CA ALA A 232 6.24 -16.91 -11.35
C ALA A 232 6.18 -15.51 -10.71
N PHE A 233 4.98 -15.01 -10.39
CA PHE A 233 4.78 -13.76 -9.68
C PHE A 233 5.22 -13.88 -8.21
N VAL A 234 4.84 -14.96 -7.54
CA VAL A 234 5.15 -15.14 -6.13
C VAL A 234 6.65 -15.41 -5.92
N GLY A 235 7.24 -16.16 -6.86
CA GLY A 235 8.62 -16.64 -6.78
C GLY A 235 8.77 -17.76 -5.76
N GLN A 236 9.93 -18.42 -5.78
CA GLN A 236 10.20 -19.55 -4.89
C GLN A 236 10.08 -19.12 -3.43
N LYS A 237 9.28 -19.86 -2.63
CA LYS A 237 8.97 -19.51 -1.23
C LYS A 237 8.40 -18.09 -1.05
N GLY A 238 7.84 -17.44 -2.07
CA GLY A 238 7.28 -16.08 -1.93
C GLY A 238 8.30 -14.94 -1.88
N VAL A 239 9.54 -15.15 -2.33
CA VAL A 239 10.60 -14.12 -2.23
C VAL A 239 10.26 -12.83 -2.97
N TYR A 240 9.57 -12.88 -4.12
CA TYR A 240 9.29 -11.68 -4.91
C TYR A 240 8.20 -10.82 -4.27
N VAL A 241 7.13 -11.44 -3.77
CA VAL A 241 6.09 -10.71 -3.01
C VAL A 241 6.67 -10.08 -1.75
N ARG A 242 7.53 -10.82 -1.01
CA ARG A 242 8.20 -10.26 0.17
C ARG A 242 9.11 -9.07 -0.16
N LEU A 243 9.82 -9.08 -1.28
CA LEU A 243 10.61 -7.92 -1.71
C LEU A 243 9.69 -6.72 -1.93
N ILE A 244 8.62 -6.91 -2.72
CA ILE A 244 7.68 -5.84 -3.06
C ILE A 244 6.98 -5.30 -1.81
N ASP A 245 6.53 -6.18 -0.92
CA ASP A 245 5.93 -5.81 0.38
C ASP A 245 6.88 -4.95 1.21
N ARG A 246 8.15 -5.35 1.37
CA ARG A 246 9.15 -4.55 2.10
C ARG A 246 9.34 -3.16 1.50
N VAL A 247 9.44 -3.06 0.18
CA VAL A 247 9.67 -1.80 -0.52
C VAL A 247 8.44 -0.88 -0.41
N ILE A 248 7.23 -1.40 -0.63
CA ILE A 248 5.99 -0.62 -0.54
C ILE A 248 5.68 -0.20 0.90
N ARG A 249 5.96 -1.06 1.90
CA ARG A 249 5.88 -0.68 3.32
C ARG A 249 6.81 0.49 3.65
N ARG A 250 8.06 0.46 3.18
CA ARG A 250 9.00 1.59 3.35
C ARG A 250 8.53 2.86 2.62
N LEU A 251 7.88 2.75 1.47
CA LEU A 251 7.43 3.90 0.68
C LEU A 251 6.19 4.58 1.24
N ILE A 252 5.15 3.81 1.55
CA ILE A 252 3.81 4.34 1.86
C ILE A 252 3.17 3.75 3.11
N ASN A 253 3.90 2.87 3.83
CA ASN A 253 3.41 2.15 4.99
C ASN A 253 2.17 1.32 4.65
N VAL A 254 2.20 0.56 3.54
CA VAL A 254 1.12 -0.36 3.17
C VAL A 254 1.71 -1.73 2.86
N GLY A 255 1.05 -2.79 3.33
CA GLY A 255 1.44 -4.16 3.01
C GLY A 255 1.02 -4.57 1.61
N VAL A 256 1.69 -5.57 1.03
CA VAL A 256 1.31 -6.13 -0.27
C VAL A 256 1.06 -7.63 -0.14
N ARG A 257 -0.09 -8.07 -0.64
CA ARG A 257 -0.41 -9.49 -0.80
C ARG A 257 -0.73 -9.81 -2.25
N ALA A 258 -0.59 -11.08 -2.58
CA ALA A 258 -0.93 -11.60 -3.89
C ALA A 258 -2.02 -12.66 -3.75
N MET A 259 -3.00 -12.63 -4.63
CA MET A 259 -4.01 -13.66 -4.77
C MET A 259 -4.09 -14.16 -6.20
N GLU A 260 -4.43 -15.45 -6.34
CA GLU A 260 -4.80 -16.02 -7.63
C GLU A 260 -6.16 -15.48 -8.05
N SER A 261 -6.31 -15.17 -9.33
CA SER A 261 -7.64 -14.94 -9.89
C SER A 261 -8.48 -16.21 -9.83
N GLU A 262 -9.70 -16.11 -9.30
CA GLU A 262 -10.70 -17.15 -9.37
C GLU A 262 -11.19 -17.30 -10.82
N GLY A 263 -10.46 -18.06 -11.63
CA GLY A 263 -10.88 -18.57 -12.95
C GLY A 263 -11.04 -17.55 -14.09
N GLU A 264 -10.26 -17.73 -15.16
CA GLU A 264 -10.76 -17.78 -16.54
C GLU A 264 -10.39 -19.17 -17.09
#